data_AF-A0A3C1LCS3-F1
#
_entry.id   AF-A0A3C1LCS3-F1
#
_cell.length_a   1.000
_cell.length_b   1.000
_cell.length_c   1.000
_cell.angle_alpha   90.00
_cell.angle_beta   90.00
_cell.angle_gamma   90.00
#
_symmetry.space_group_name_H-M   'P 1'
#
loop_
_entity.id
_entity.type
_entity.pdbx_description
1 polymer ?
#
loop_
_entity_poly.entity_id
_entity_poly.type
_entity_poly.pdbx_seq_one_letter_code
_entity_poly.pdbx_strand_id
1 'polypeptide(L)'
;SFETAFSDGLTANDDSIEPALNHFYHYVFNAQLFPDYPTRTRKHIASPAKKSSCKRLCMYLRWMVRRDNNGVDFGLWQRIQPRQLICPIDVHVARVAKRFQLLQRSQTDWQAALELTHYLRKLDANDPAKYDFALFGLGVIEKY
;
A
#
# COMPACT_ATOMS: atom_id res chain seq x y z
N SER A 1 17.06 9.70 -1.41
CA SER A 1 15.78 10.41 -1.21
C SER A 1 14.79 9.47 -0.54
N PHE A 2 13.55 9.89 -0.22
CA PHE A 2 12.52 8.94 0.25
C PHE A 2 12.20 7.87 -0.79
N GLU A 3 12.18 8.21 -2.08
CA GLU A 3 11.99 7.21 -3.15
C GLU A 3 13.04 6.10 -3.05
N THR A 4 14.33 6.47 -2.93
CA THR A 4 15.44 5.53 -2.72
C THR A 4 15.19 4.60 -1.53
N ALA A 5 14.84 5.16 -0.36
CA ALA A 5 14.63 4.40 0.86
C ALA A 5 13.50 3.35 0.76
N PHE A 6 12.48 3.59 -0.07
CA PHE A 6 11.45 2.61 -0.37
C PHE A 6 11.85 1.65 -1.50
N SER A 7 12.48 2.15 -2.57
CA SER A 7 12.74 1.39 -3.78
C SER A 7 13.95 0.46 -3.70
N ASP A 8 14.90 0.68 -2.78
CA ASP A 8 16.15 -0.09 -2.75
C ASP A 8 15.97 -1.56 -2.34
N GLY A 9 14.86 -1.86 -1.66
CA GLY A 9 14.44 -3.24 -1.36
C GLY A 9 13.57 -3.86 -2.45
N LEU A 10 13.35 -3.19 -3.57
CA LEU A 10 12.43 -3.58 -4.63
C LEU A 10 13.18 -3.83 -5.94
N THR A 11 12.81 -4.90 -6.63
CA THR A 11 13.27 -5.22 -7.97
C THR A 11 12.15 -5.00 -8.99
N ALA A 12 12.52 -4.89 -10.27
CA ALA A 12 11.54 -4.77 -11.34
C ALA A 12 10.64 -6.02 -11.47
N ASN A 13 11.09 -7.18 -11.00
CA ASN A 13 10.32 -8.43 -11.10
C ASN A 13 9.39 -8.67 -9.90
N ASP A 14 9.47 -7.84 -8.85
CA ASP A 14 8.57 -7.98 -7.71
C ASP A 14 7.14 -7.63 -8.10
N ASP A 15 6.22 -8.52 -7.76
CA ASP A 15 4.79 -8.37 -8.03
C ASP A 15 4.12 -7.37 -7.10
N SER A 16 4.79 -6.93 -6.03
CA SER A 16 4.22 -5.94 -5.11
C SER A 16 5.28 -5.12 -4.39
N ILE A 17 4.84 -4.03 -3.76
CA ILE A 17 5.63 -3.23 -2.82
C ILE A 17 5.91 -3.92 -1.47
N GLU A 18 5.57 -5.20 -1.27
CA GLU A 18 5.86 -5.90 0.00
C GLU A 18 7.34 -5.85 0.40
N PRO A 19 8.30 -6.18 -0.51
CA PRO A 19 9.72 -6.12 -0.19
C PRO A 19 10.17 -4.69 0.15
N ALA A 20 9.67 -3.69 -0.60
CA ALA A 20 9.92 -2.27 -0.34
C ALA A 20 9.50 -1.85 1.07
N LEU A 21 8.29 -2.22 1.50
CA LEU A 21 7.77 -1.84 2.82
C LEU A 21 8.55 -2.52 3.96
N ASN A 22 8.92 -3.79 3.79
CA ASN A 22 9.72 -4.52 4.77
C ASN A 22 11.15 -3.94 4.84
N HIS A 23 11.77 -3.68 3.69
CA HIS A 23 13.08 -3.05 3.61
C HIS A 23 13.08 -1.66 4.27
N PHE A 24 12.11 -0.81 3.93
CA PHE A 24 11.97 0.52 4.52
C PHE A 24 11.85 0.47 6.05
N TYR A 25 11.08 -0.47 6.59
CA TYR A 25 10.98 -0.67 8.04
C TYR A 25 12.35 -1.00 8.66
N HIS A 26 13.12 -1.90 8.05
CA HIS A 26 14.46 -2.23 8.53
C HIS A 26 15.45 -1.08 8.38
N TYR A 27 15.37 -0.33 7.27
CA TYR A 27 16.18 0.85 7.01
C TYR A 27 16.00 1.91 8.10
N VAL A 28 14.75 2.28 8.43
CA VAL A 28 14.45 3.30 9.45
C VAL A 28 14.88 2.89 10.86
N PHE A 29 14.92 1.58 11.15
CA PHE A 29 15.35 1.06 12.46
C PHE A 29 16.73 0.40 12.43
N ASN A 30 17.56 0.76 11.46
CA ASN A 30 18.94 0.31 11.36
C ASN A 30 19.79 1.09 12.37
N ALA A 31 20.36 0.40 13.37
CA ALA A 31 21.13 1.03 14.45
C ALA A 31 22.50 1.55 13.99
N GLN A 32 23.04 1.02 12.88
CA GLN A 32 24.28 1.50 12.29
C GLN A 32 24.08 2.83 11.56
N LEU A 33 22.90 3.03 10.95
CA LEU A 33 22.54 4.29 10.29
C LEU A 33 21.98 5.33 11.27
N PHE A 34 21.20 4.88 12.24
CA PHE A 34 20.50 5.72 13.21
C PHE A 34 20.75 5.17 14.62
N PRO A 35 21.88 5.48 15.28
CA PRO A 35 22.24 4.87 16.56
C PRO A 35 21.28 5.24 17.70
N ASP A 36 20.65 6.42 17.65
CA ASP A 36 19.89 6.99 18.77
C ASP A 36 18.36 6.91 18.62
N TYR A 37 17.82 6.02 17.77
CA TYR A 37 16.35 5.91 17.68
C TYR A 37 15.78 5.26 18.95
N PRO A 38 14.71 5.84 19.57
CA PRO A 38 14.09 5.20 20.71
C PRO A 38 13.34 3.93 20.30
N THR A 39 13.59 2.78 20.92
CA THR A 39 12.97 1.48 20.58
C THR A 39 11.44 1.53 20.53
N ARG A 40 10.82 2.34 21.38
CA ARG A 40 9.35 2.54 21.42
C ARG A 40 8.78 3.05 20.09
N THR A 41 9.58 3.69 19.24
CA THR A 41 9.13 4.24 17.96
C THR A 41 8.84 3.19 16.89
N ARG A 42 9.35 1.95 17.05
CA ARG A 42 9.12 0.80 16.15
C ARG A 42 7.65 0.46 15.88
N LYS A 43 6.74 0.88 16.76
CA LYS A 43 5.30 0.68 16.58
C LYS A 43 4.64 1.68 15.62
N HIS A 44 5.31 2.78 15.28
CA HIS A 44 4.72 3.85 14.47
C HIS A 44 4.87 3.65 12.97
N ILE A 45 5.80 2.79 12.54
CA ILE A 45 5.96 2.39 11.14
C ILE A 45 5.37 0.98 10.99
N ALA A 46 4.42 0.85 10.07
CA ALA A 46 3.81 -0.43 9.72
C ALA A 46 4.74 -1.24 8.81
N SER A 47 4.64 -2.57 8.87
CA SER A 47 5.34 -3.47 7.95
C SER A 47 4.48 -4.71 7.69
N PRO A 48 4.47 -5.24 6.45
CA PRO A 48 3.85 -6.51 6.11
C PRO A 48 4.31 -7.68 6.99
N ALA A 49 5.61 -7.76 7.31
CA ALA A 49 6.17 -8.78 8.20
C ALA A 49 5.55 -8.76 9.61
N LYS A 50 5.00 -7.62 10.04
CA LYS A 50 4.25 -7.47 11.30
C LYS A 50 2.75 -7.70 11.15
N LYS A 51 2.32 -8.26 10.02
CA LYS A 51 0.91 -8.52 9.65
C LYS A 51 0.02 -7.27 9.59
N SER A 52 0.61 -6.07 9.48
CA SER A 52 -0.18 -4.84 9.31
C SER A 52 -0.67 -4.73 7.87
N SER A 53 -1.90 -4.25 7.65
CA SER A 53 -2.39 -3.90 6.30
C SER A 53 -1.60 -2.78 5.63
N CYS A 54 -0.75 -2.06 6.40
CA CYS A 54 0.10 -0.98 5.92
C CYS A 54 -0.65 0.13 5.17
N LYS A 55 -1.98 0.28 5.42
CA LYS A 55 -2.87 1.21 4.68
C LYS A 55 -2.28 2.60 4.45
N ARG A 56 -1.69 3.20 5.48
CA ARG A 56 -1.10 4.55 5.40
C ARG A 56 0.10 4.60 4.44
N LEU A 57 0.96 3.59 4.47
CA LEU A 57 2.10 3.50 3.56
C LEU A 57 1.64 3.17 2.14
N CYS A 58 0.65 2.29 1.97
CA CYS A 58 0.05 2.03 0.66
C CYS A 58 -0.58 3.29 0.06
N MET A 59 -1.33 4.09 0.84
CA MET A 59 -1.86 5.39 0.39
C MET A 59 -0.75 6.36 0.00
N TYR A 60 0.29 6.46 0.82
CA TYR A 60 1.41 7.35 0.53
C TYR A 60 2.10 6.96 -0.77
N LEU A 61 2.43 5.68 -0.94
CA LEU A 61 3.04 5.18 -2.18
C LEU A 61 2.12 5.35 -3.39
N ARG A 62 0.81 5.16 -3.23
CA ARG A 62 -0.18 5.45 -4.27
C ARG A 62 -0.02 6.88 -4.79
N TRP A 63 -0.03 7.88 -3.91
CA TRP A 63 0.12 9.28 -4.30
C TRP A 63 1.48 9.59 -4.93
N MET A 64 2.56 9.00 -4.42
CA MET A 64 3.90 9.30 -4.92
C MET A 64 4.18 8.64 -6.28
N VAL A 65 3.63 7.46 -6.52
CA VAL A 65 3.94 6.62 -7.70
C VAL A 65 2.92 6.79 -8.82
N ARG A 66 1.61 6.80 -8.51
CA ARG A 66 0.59 6.99 -9.54
C ARG A 66 0.58 8.44 -9.97
N ARG A 67 0.22 8.65 -11.25
CA ARG A 67 -0.03 9.97 -11.81
C ARG A 67 -1.44 9.98 -12.37
N ASP A 68 -2.26 10.92 -11.93
CA ASP A 68 -3.60 11.12 -12.47
C ASP A 68 -3.74 12.51 -13.12
N ASN A 69 -4.89 12.74 -13.76
CA ASN A 69 -5.23 14.03 -14.38
C ASN A 69 -6.08 14.92 -13.47
N ASN A 70 -6.35 14.50 -12.23
CA ASN A 70 -7.25 15.17 -11.28
C ASN A 70 -6.49 15.86 -10.13
N GLY A 71 -5.17 15.69 -10.06
CA GLY A 71 -4.29 16.31 -9.07
C GLY A 71 -4.28 15.62 -7.71
N VAL A 72 -4.79 14.39 -7.59
CA VAL A 72 -4.78 13.63 -6.33
C VAL A 72 -3.49 12.82 -6.19
N ASP A 73 -3.09 12.11 -7.24
CA ASP A 73 -1.86 11.33 -7.31
C ASP A 73 -0.74 12.15 -7.99
N PHE A 74 0.34 12.46 -7.25
CA PHE A 74 1.42 13.38 -7.68
C PHE A 74 2.33 12.81 -8.78
N GLY A 75 2.59 11.50 -8.77
CA GLY A 75 3.40 10.83 -9.80
C GLY A 75 4.86 11.24 -9.85
N LEU A 76 5.43 11.60 -8.69
CA LEU A 76 6.81 12.08 -8.57
C LEU A 76 7.83 10.95 -8.63
N TRP A 77 7.44 9.71 -8.31
CA TRP A 77 8.34 8.56 -8.21
C TRP A 77 8.17 7.63 -9.41
N GLN A 78 9.28 7.17 -9.96
CA GLN A 78 9.34 6.38 -11.20
C GLN A 78 10.05 5.03 -11.00
N ARG A 79 10.77 4.83 -9.88
CA ARG A 79 11.45 3.56 -9.58
C ARG A 79 10.49 2.44 -9.17
N ILE A 80 9.33 2.79 -8.62
CA ILE A 80 8.26 1.84 -8.27
C ILE A 80 7.17 1.98 -9.34
N GLN A 81 6.69 0.87 -9.88
CA GLN A 81 5.67 0.89 -10.93
C GLN A 81 4.25 0.79 -10.34
N PRO A 82 3.23 1.46 -10.95
CA PRO A 82 1.84 1.38 -10.47
C PRO A 82 1.30 -0.04 -10.30
N ARG A 83 1.68 -0.99 -11.17
CA ARG A 83 1.29 -2.42 -11.07
C ARG A 83 1.74 -3.11 -9.78
N GLN A 84 2.82 -2.60 -9.17
CA GLN A 84 3.40 -3.14 -7.93
C GLN A 84 2.67 -2.59 -6.69
N LEU A 85 1.86 -1.55 -6.84
CA LEU A 85 1.14 -0.98 -5.70
C LEU A 85 0.08 -1.94 -5.16
N ILE A 86 -0.12 -1.85 -3.86
CA ILE A 86 -1.16 -2.57 -3.13
C ILE A 86 -2.29 -1.61 -2.80
N CYS A 87 -3.53 -2.05 -3.00
CA CYS A 87 -4.72 -1.27 -2.69
C CYS A 87 -4.72 -0.89 -1.19
N PRO A 88 -4.75 0.40 -0.84
CA PRO A 88 -4.87 0.82 0.55
C PRO A 88 -6.24 0.44 1.10
N ILE A 89 -6.26 -0.56 2.00
CA ILE A 89 -7.50 -1.07 2.57
C ILE A 89 -7.82 -0.41 3.93
N ASP A 90 -8.89 0.39 3.98
CA ASP A 90 -9.49 0.85 5.23
C ASP A 90 -10.84 0.19 5.50
N VAL A 91 -11.53 0.64 6.55
CA VAL A 91 -12.81 0.07 6.99
C VAL A 91 -13.94 0.26 5.97
N HIS A 92 -13.91 1.33 5.17
CA HIS A 92 -14.91 1.58 4.13
C HIS A 92 -14.60 0.72 2.90
N VAL A 93 -13.35 0.74 2.44
CA VAL A 93 -12.89 -0.09 1.31
C VAL A 93 -13.14 -1.57 1.60
N ALA A 94 -12.76 -2.06 2.79
CA ALA A 94 -12.97 -3.45 3.18
C ALA A 94 -14.45 -3.85 3.20
N ARG A 95 -15.34 -2.95 3.65
CA ARG A 95 -16.78 -3.20 3.69
C ARG A 95 -17.37 -3.34 2.29
N VAL A 96 -17.07 -2.39 1.42
CA VAL A 96 -17.55 -2.39 0.04
C VAL A 96 -16.99 -3.59 -0.73
N ALA A 97 -15.68 -3.87 -0.58
CA ALA A 97 -15.05 -5.03 -1.20
C ALA A 97 -15.68 -6.36 -0.77
N LYS A 98 -15.99 -6.53 0.52
CA LYS A 98 -16.70 -7.73 1.02
C LYS A 98 -18.11 -7.84 0.47
N ARG A 99 -18.86 -6.72 0.42
CA ARG A 99 -20.22 -6.70 -0.12
C ARG A 99 -20.27 -7.11 -1.59
N PHE A 100 -19.26 -6.72 -2.37
CA PHE A 100 -19.09 -7.15 -3.76
C PHE A 100 -18.34 -8.47 -3.93
N GLN A 101 -18.05 -9.19 -2.84
CA GLN A 101 -17.35 -10.49 -2.86
C GLN A 101 -15.94 -10.43 -3.47
N LEU A 102 -15.31 -9.24 -3.50
CA LEU A 102 -13.94 -9.01 -3.95
C LEU A 102 -12.91 -9.44 -2.89
N LEU A 103 -13.35 -9.47 -1.63
CA LEU A 103 -12.55 -9.80 -0.46
C LEU A 103 -13.34 -10.75 0.44
N GLN A 104 -12.80 -11.93 0.71
CA GLN A 104 -13.41 -12.93 1.58
C GLN A 104 -12.82 -12.90 2.99
N ARG A 105 -11.55 -12.53 3.14
CA ARG A 105 -10.87 -12.48 4.44
C ARG A 105 -11.56 -11.52 5.41
N SER A 106 -11.85 -12.02 6.61
CA SER A 106 -12.52 -11.25 7.65
C SER A 106 -11.59 -10.20 8.30
N GLN A 107 -10.33 -10.55 8.56
CA GLN A 107 -9.32 -9.63 9.13
C GLN A 107 -8.86 -8.60 8.08
N THR A 108 -8.72 -7.34 8.48
CA THR A 108 -8.15 -6.28 7.62
C THR A 108 -6.64 -6.16 7.85
N ASP A 109 -5.90 -7.16 7.39
CA ASP A 109 -4.44 -7.26 7.52
C ASP A 109 -3.76 -7.24 6.14
N TRP A 110 -2.45 -7.50 6.11
CA TRP A 110 -1.68 -7.52 4.86
C TRP A 110 -2.24 -8.52 3.84
N GLN A 111 -2.68 -9.70 4.29
CA GLN A 111 -3.22 -10.73 3.40
C GLN A 111 -4.53 -10.29 2.76
N ALA A 112 -5.38 -9.54 3.48
CA ALA A 112 -6.58 -8.95 2.89
C ALA A 112 -6.23 -7.89 1.83
N ALA A 113 -5.18 -7.10 2.06
CA ALA A 113 -4.72 -6.12 1.07
C ALA A 113 -4.18 -6.82 -0.20
N LEU A 114 -3.43 -7.92 -0.06
CA LEU A 114 -2.98 -8.75 -1.16
C LEU A 114 -4.15 -9.40 -1.91
N GLU A 115 -5.10 -10.01 -1.19
CA GLU A 115 -6.29 -10.67 -1.76
C GLU A 115 -7.11 -9.68 -2.60
N LEU A 116 -7.45 -8.52 -2.03
CA LEU A 116 -8.19 -7.49 -2.73
C LEU A 116 -7.41 -7.00 -3.96
N THR A 117 -6.12 -6.70 -3.81
CA THR A 117 -5.29 -6.21 -4.92
C THR A 117 -5.19 -7.26 -6.04
N HIS A 118 -5.07 -8.54 -5.69
CA HIS A 118 -5.05 -9.62 -6.68
C HIS A 118 -6.35 -9.68 -7.48
N TYR A 119 -7.51 -9.48 -6.84
CA TYR A 119 -8.76 -9.34 -7.57
C TYR A 119 -8.72 -8.11 -8.50
N LEU A 120 -8.34 -6.95 -7.97
CA LEU A 120 -8.32 -5.69 -8.73
C LEU A 120 -7.39 -5.73 -9.94
N ARG A 121 -6.31 -6.51 -9.90
CA ARG A 121 -5.44 -6.79 -11.05
C ARG A 121 -6.15 -7.47 -12.22
N LYS A 122 -7.23 -8.21 -11.96
CA LYS A 122 -8.06 -8.79 -13.02
C LYS A 122 -8.86 -7.72 -13.78
N LEU A 123 -9.09 -6.56 -13.16
CA LEU A 123 -9.78 -5.42 -13.76
C LEU A 123 -8.80 -4.48 -14.46
N ASP A 124 -7.65 -4.21 -13.83
CA ASP A 124 -6.52 -3.52 -14.45
C ASP A 124 -5.20 -3.99 -13.82
N ALA A 125 -4.42 -4.74 -14.59
CA ALA A 125 -3.14 -5.27 -14.14
C ALA A 125 -2.03 -4.21 -14.06
N ASN A 126 -2.15 -3.12 -14.83
CA ASN A 126 -1.15 -2.06 -14.88
C ASN A 126 -1.31 -1.05 -13.74
N ASP A 127 -2.53 -0.86 -13.26
CA ASP A 127 -2.83 0.08 -12.18
C ASP A 127 -3.97 -0.41 -11.25
N PRO A 128 -3.73 -1.47 -10.45
CA PRO A 128 -4.77 -2.05 -9.59
C PRO A 128 -5.10 -1.18 -8.38
N ALA A 129 -4.18 -0.31 -7.93
CA ALA A 129 -4.40 0.50 -6.74
C ALA A 129 -5.41 1.63 -6.98
N LYS A 130 -5.71 2.00 -8.24
CA LYS A 130 -6.66 3.08 -8.58
C LYS A 130 -8.07 2.91 -8.06
N TYR A 131 -8.48 1.65 -7.86
CA TYR A 131 -9.84 1.31 -7.46
C TYR A 131 -10.13 1.64 -6.00
N ASP A 132 -9.12 1.94 -5.18
CA ASP A 132 -9.32 2.37 -3.81
C ASP A 132 -10.19 3.63 -3.73
N PHE A 133 -10.01 4.58 -4.65
CA PHE A 133 -10.81 5.80 -4.71
C PHE A 133 -12.30 5.50 -4.93
N ALA A 134 -12.61 4.59 -5.87
CA ALA A 134 -13.99 4.18 -6.15
C ALA A 134 -14.61 3.39 -4.98
N LEU A 135 -13.88 2.41 -4.44
CA LEU A 135 -14.34 1.61 -3.29
C LEU A 135 -14.56 2.47 -2.05
N PHE A 136 -13.67 3.43 -1.79
CA PHE A 136 -13.80 4.38 -0.70
C PHE A 136 -15.00 5.32 -0.89
N GLY A 137 -15.15 5.90 -2.10
CA GLY A 137 -16.26 6.79 -2.43
C GLY A 137 -17.62 6.14 -2.21
N LEU A 138 -17.80 4.89 -2.67
CA LEU A 138 -19.02 4.12 -2.43
C LEU A 138 -19.30 3.88 -0.94
N GLY A 139 -18.25 3.65 -0.15
CA GLY A 139 -18.39 3.36 1.28
C GLY A 139 -18.65 4.58 2.17
N VAL A 140 -18.34 5.79 1.70
CA VAL A 140 -18.54 7.04 2.45
C VAL A 140 -19.75 7.83 1.96
N ILE A 141 -19.90 7.96 0.64
CA ILE A 141 -20.91 8.85 0.03
C ILE A 141 -22.23 8.10 -0.11
N GLU A 142 -22.18 6.90 -0.69
CA GLU A 142 -23.37 6.15 -1.07
C GLU A 142 -23.89 5.23 0.06
N LYS A 143 -23.23 5.24 1.23
CA LYS A 143 -23.58 4.44 2.43
C LYS A 143 -23.82 2.95 2.13
N TYR A 144 -22.98 2.36 1.28
CA TYR A 144 -22.98 0.91 1.02
C TYR A 144 -22.50 0.08 2.23
#